data_AF-K0UGN7-F1
#
_entry.id   AF-K0UGN7-F1
#
_cell.length_a   1.000
_cell.length_b   1.000
_cell.length_c   1.000
_cell.angle_alpha   90.00
_cell.angle_beta   90.00
_cell.angle_gamma   90.00
#
_symmetry.space_group_name_H-M   'P 1'
#
loop_
_entity.id
_entity.type
_entity.pdbx_description
1 polymer ?
#
loop_
_entity_poly.entity_id
_entity_poly.type
_entity_poly.pdbx_seq_one_letter_code
_entity_poly.pdbx_strand_id
1 'polypeptide(L)'
;MTGSLPRDKKSVMLIAFDGSPTARRAVHYAGRFLTADRFVVLTVWSPLDRSSEPAGYRYDLDGPPDPGNDDEIDIALAEAQRINDEGLDLALAIGLPAEPLR
;
A
#
# COMPACT_ATOMS: atom_id res chain seq x y z
N MET A 1 26.58 29.76 -26.66
CA MET A 1 26.50 28.52 -25.88
C MET A 1 25.10 28.41 -25.28
N THR A 2 24.15 27.87 -26.02
CA THR A 2 22.81 27.58 -25.52
C THR A 2 22.86 26.21 -24.86
N GLY A 3 23.02 26.18 -23.54
CA GLY A 3 22.87 24.95 -22.78
C GLY A 3 21.45 24.44 -22.97
N SER A 4 21.30 23.24 -23.55
CA SER A 4 20.02 22.55 -23.59
C SER A 4 19.48 22.50 -22.16
N LEU A 5 18.31 23.09 -21.93
CA LEU A 5 17.58 22.88 -20.68
C LEU A 5 17.48 21.37 -20.46
N PRO A 6 17.73 20.86 -19.24
CA PRO A 6 17.58 19.45 -18.95
C PRO A 6 16.18 19.01 -19.39
N ARG A 7 16.10 17.89 -20.12
CA ARG A 7 14.83 17.21 -20.43
C ARG A 7 13.97 17.24 -19.18
N ASP A 8 12.77 17.78 -19.33
CA ASP A 8 11.70 17.87 -18.33
C ASP A 8 11.73 16.63 -17.41
N LYS A 9 12.33 16.77 -16.21
CA LYS A 9 12.52 15.65 -15.30
C LYS A 9 11.18 15.38 -14.63
N LYS A 10 10.45 14.41 -15.17
CA LYS A 10 9.19 13.95 -14.55
C LYS A 10 9.42 13.48 -13.13
N SER A 11 8.67 14.06 -12.21
CA SER A 11 8.69 13.82 -10.77
C SER A 11 7.50 12.98 -10.35
N VAL A 12 7.73 12.01 -9.47
CA VAL A 12 6.68 11.17 -8.89
C VAL A 12 6.72 11.35 -7.38
N MET A 13 5.57 11.69 -6.79
CA MET A 13 5.39 11.68 -5.35
C MET A 13 4.70 10.39 -4.93
N LEU A 14 5.38 9.64 -4.07
CA LEU A 14 4.86 8.43 -3.46
C LEU A 14 4.37 8.74 -2.05
N ILE A 15 3.10 8.46 -1.79
CA ILE A 15 2.43 8.71 -0.52
C ILE A 15 2.22 7.35 0.16
N ALA A 16 3.09 7.02 1.12
CA ALA A 16 2.89 5.89 2.00
C ALA A 16 1.82 6.24 3.03
N PHE A 17 0.70 5.52 2.98
CA PHE A 17 -0.45 5.75 3.82
C PHE A 17 -0.71 4.49 4.67
N ASP A 18 -0.77 4.66 5.99
CA ASP A 18 -0.97 3.57 6.95
C ASP A 18 -2.26 3.73 7.76
N GLY A 19 -3.12 4.68 7.38
CA GLY A 19 -4.35 5.00 8.11
C GLY A 19 -4.14 5.71 9.45
N SER A 20 -2.90 6.04 9.84
CA SER A 20 -2.63 6.77 11.07
C SER A 20 -3.08 8.23 10.98
N PRO A 21 -3.39 8.90 12.10
CA PRO A 21 -3.64 10.34 12.11
C PRO A 21 -2.48 11.16 11.53
N THR A 22 -1.25 10.66 11.64
CA THR A 22 -0.07 11.33 11.08
C THR A 22 -0.01 11.21 9.57
N ALA A 23 -0.30 10.03 8.99
CA ALA A 23 -0.40 9.87 7.55
C ALA A 23 -1.53 10.73 6.95
N ARG A 24 -2.71 10.81 7.60
CA ARG A 24 -3.79 11.72 7.17
C ARG A 24 -3.33 13.17 7.11
N ARG A 25 -2.64 13.66 8.15
CA ARG A 25 -2.04 15.01 8.12
C ARG A 25 -1.02 15.16 7.01
N ALA A 26 -0.16 14.16 6.79
CA ALA A 26 0.86 14.20 5.76
C ALA A 26 0.25 14.39 4.36
N VAL A 27 -0.87 13.72 4.06
CA VAL A 27 -1.63 13.92 2.80
C VAL A 27 -2.08 15.38 2.65
N HIS A 28 -2.69 15.96 3.70
CA HIS A 28 -3.10 17.37 3.68
C HIS A 28 -1.93 18.34 3.45
N TYR A 29 -0.80 18.11 4.12
CA TYR A 29 0.40 18.95 3.94
C TYR A 29 1.02 18.77 2.56
N ALA A 30 1.07 17.54 2.04
CA ALA A 30 1.57 17.25 0.71
C ALA A 30 0.74 17.98 -0.37
N GLY A 31 -0.59 17.91 -0.29
CA GLY A 31 -1.47 18.61 -1.24
C GLY A 31 -1.39 20.13 -1.17
N ARG A 32 -0.96 20.68 -0.04
CA ARG A 32 -0.81 22.13 0.13
C ARG A 32 0.54 22.66 -0.33
N PHE A 33 1.62 21.90 -0.14
CA PHE A 33 2.98 22.42 -0.24
C PHE A 33 3.86 21.75 -1.29
N LEU A 34 3.48 20.56 -1.77
CA LEU A 34 4.31 19.78 -2.70
C LEU A 34 3.66 19.71 -4.09
N THR A 35 4.51 19.62 -5.11
CA THR A 35 4.10 19.49 -6.52
C THR A 35 4.87 18.34 -7.16
N ALA A 36 4.19 17.52 -7.94
CA ALA A 36 4.78 16.46 -8.73
C ALA A 36 3.98 16.26 -10.04
N ASP A 37 4.59 15.62 -11.03
CA ASP A 37 3.90 15.27 -12.29
C ASP A 37 2.94 14.10 -12.12
N ARG A 38 3.17 13.27 -11.09
CA ARG A 38 2.38 12.08 -10.76
C ARG A 38 2.33 11.88 -9.26
N PHE A 39 1.17 11.49 -8.76
CA PHE A 39 0.91 11.23 -7.34
C PHE A 39 0.44 9.78 -7.20
N VAL A 40 1.08 9.00 -6.33
CA VAL A 40 0.75 7.59 -6.12
C VAL A 40 0.55 7.34 -4.64
N VAL A 41 -0.57 6.72 -4.27
CA VAL A 41 -0.85 6.25 -2.90
C VAL A 41 -0.55 4.76 -2.81
N LEU A 42 0.06 4.34 -1.71
CA LEU A 42 0.24 2.94 -1.38
C LEU A 42 0.08 2.68 0.12
N THR A 43 -0.37 1.47 0.45
CA THR A 43 -0.31 0.92 1.81
C THR A 43 0.57 -0.33 1.78
N VAL A 44 1.55 -0.40 2.68
CA VAL A 44 2.43 -1.57 2.80
C VAL A 44 1.76 -2.60 3.70
N TRP A 45 1.84 -3.87 3.32
CA TRP A 45 1.36 -4.99 4.11
C TRP A 45 2.38 -6.12 4.13
N SER A 46 2.24 -6.98 5.13
CA SER A 46 2.96 -8.25 5.21
C SER A 46 1.92 -9.35 5.34
N PRO A 47 2.15 -10.53 4.71
CA PRO A 47 1.34 -11.69 4.98
C PRO A 47 1.24 -11.98 6.48
N LEU A 48 0.06 -12.39 6.92
CA LEU A 48 -0.11 -12.92 8.26
C LEU A 48 0.49 -14.33 8.26
N ASP A 49 1.65 -14.50 8.90
CA ASP A 49 2.23 -15.82 9.15
C ASP A 49 1.29 -16.62 10.06
N ARG A 50 0.33 -17.33 9.46
CA ARG A 50 -0.52 -18.31 10.15
C ARG A 50 0.29 -19.59 10.33
N SER A 51 1.36 -19.52 11.10
CA SER A 51 2.15 -20.68 11.53
C SER A 51 2.74 -21.50 10.39
N SER A 52 4.03 -21.25 10.13
CA SER A 52 4.92 -22.39 9.91
C SER A 52 4.87 -23.26 11.17
N GLU A 53 4.00 -24.28 11.20
CA GLU A 53 4.29 -25.38 12.11
C GLU A 53 5.74 -25.80 11.81
N PRO A 54 6.64 -25.89 12.81
CA PRO A 54 7.92 -26.51 12.58
C PRO A 54 7.63 -27.84 11.91
N ALA A 55 8.31 -28.16 10.81
CA ALA A 55 8.09 -29.31 9.93
C ALA A 55 8.31 -30.70 10.61
N GLY A 56 7.89 -30.85 11.86
CA GLY A 56 8.17 -31.96 12.76
C GLY A 56 7.15 -32.12 13.90
N TYR A 57 6.17 -31.25 14.08
CA TYR A 57 5.02 -31.50 14.96
C TYR A 57 3.74 -31.72 14.15
N ARG A 58 3.80 -32.65 13.20
CA ARG A 58 2.59 -33.29 12.69
C ARG A 58 2.05 -34.15 13.84
N TYR A 59 1.17 -33.60 14.67
CA TYR A 59 0.30 -34.44 15.47
C TYR A 59 -0.49 -35.27 14.45
N ASP A 60 -0.13 -36.55 14.32
CA ASP A 60 -0.87 -37.50 13.50
C ASP A 60 -2.18 -37.83 14.22
N LEU A 61 -3.06 -36.84 14.24
CA LEU A 61 -4.48 -37.09 14.28
C LEU A 61 -4.75 -37.65 12.88
N ASP A 62 -5.17 -38.92 12.77
CA ASP A 62 -5.45 -39.66 11.52
C ASP A 62 -6.53 -39.00 10.60
N GLY A 63 -6.72 -37.68 10.71
CA GLY A 63 -7.58 -36.88 9.87
C GLY A 63 -6.95 -36.59 8.51
N PRO A 64 -7.78 -36.40 7.47
CA PRO A 64 -7.31 -35.95 6.17
C PRO A 64 -6.54 -34.62 6.31
N PRO A 65 -5.52 -34.37 5.46
CA PRO A 65 -4.81 -33.11 5.46
C PRO A 65 -5.80 -31.95 5.30
N ASP A 66 -5.61 -30.88 6.08
CA ASP A 66 -6.41 -29.67 5.93
C ASP A 66 -6.24 -29.15 4.49
N PRO A 67 -7.34 -28.71 3.85
CA PRO A 67 -7.27 -28.17 2.50
C PRO A 67 -6.36 -26.94 2.48
N GLY A 68 -5.46 -26.89 1.49
CA GLY A 68 -4.63 -25.72 1.23
C GLY A 68 -5.53 -24.51 0.97
N ASN A 69 -5.32 -23.44 1.74
CA ASN A 69 -6.19 -22.28 1.72
C ASN A 69 -5.72 -21.26 0.67
N ASP A 70 -5.62 -21.72 -0.59
CA ASP A 70 -5.01 -20.96 -1.69
C ASP A 70 -5.94 -19.85 -2.23
N ASP A 71 -7.24 -19.89 -1.89
CA ASP A 71 -8.27 -18.97 -2.39
C ASP A 71 -8.70 -17.88 -1.37
N GLU A 72 -8.19 -17.90 -0.13
CA GLU A 72 -8.56 -16.91 0.90
C GLU A 72 -7.63 -15.69 0.83
N ILE A 73 -8.19 -14.51 0.55
CA ILE A 73 -7.45 -13.25 0.64
C ILE A 73 -6.95 -13.10 2.08
N ASP A 74 -5.63 -12.96 2.24
CA ASP A 74 -5.02 -12.67 3.53
C ASP A 74 -5.70 -11.44 4.15
N ILE A 75 -6.20 -11.58 5.38
CA ILE A 75 -6.88 -10.50 6.11
C ILE A 75 -5.99 -9.25 6.17
N ALA A 76 -4.66 -9.41 6.25
CA ALA A 76 -3.71 -8.31 6.21
C ALA A 76 -3.70 -7.59 4.85
N LEU A 77 -3.80 -8.33 3.74
CA LEU A 77 -3.93 -7.76 2.39
C LEU A 77 -5.26 -7.02 2.23
N ALA A 78 -6.37 -7.62 2.64
CA ALA A 78 -7.69 -7.01 2.56
C ALA A 78 -7.75 -5.68 3.35
N GLU A 79 -7.18 -5.67 4.56
CA GLU A 79 -7.12 -4.46 5.38
C GLU A 79 -6.23 -3.39 4.75
N ALA A 80 -5.09 -3.78 4.17
CA ALA A 80 -4.21 -2.84 3.49
C ALA A 80 -4.84 -2.23 2.24
N GLN A 81 -5.63 -2.99 1.48
CA GLN A 81 -6.41 -2.46 0.36
C GLN A 81 -7.43 -1.43 0.84
N ARG A 82 -8.16 -1.74 1.92
CA ARG A 82 -9.12 -0.82 2.54
C ARG A 82 -8.46 0.49 3.02
N ILE A 83 -7.30 0.40 3.68
CA ILE A 83 -6.52 1.57 4.12
C ILE A 83 -6.00 2.36 2.93
N ASN A 84 -5.56 1.69 1.85
CA ASN A 84 -5.10 2.34 0.64
C ASN A 84 -6.21 3.17 -0.02
N ASP A 85 -7.42 2.61 -0.09
CA ASP A 85 -8.59 3.28 -0.66
C ASP A 85 -8.98 4.51 0.19
N GLU A 86 -8.93 4.43 1.53
CA GLU A 86 -9.09 5.62 2.39
C GLU A 86 -8.07 6.72 2.08
N GLY A 87 -6.80 6.33 1.88
CA GLY A 87 -5.72 7.28 1.56
C GLY A 87 -5.90 7.93 0.19
N LEU A 88 -6.35 7.15 -0.78
CA LEU A 88 -6.67 7.63 -2.13
C LEU A 88 -7.83 8.61 -2.10
N ASP A 89 -8.93 8.27 -1.42
CA ASP A 89 -10.09 9.14 -1.28
C ASP A 89 -9.73 10.46 -0.61
N LEU A 90 -8.89 10.42 0.43
CA LEU A 90 -8.40 11.62 1.10
C LEU A 90 -7.57 12.51 0.16
N ALA A 91 -6.68 11.92 -0.64
CA ALA A 91 -5.86 12.65 -1.60
C ALA A 91 -6.73 13.31 -2.69
N LEU A 92 -7.69 12.56 -3.23
CA LEU A 92 -8.64 13.07 -4.23
C LEU A 92 -9.51 14.20 -3.68
N ALA A 93 -10.01 14.06 -2.44
CA ALA A 93 -10.86 15.06 -1.80
C ALA A 93 -10.16 16.42 -1.60
N ILE A 94 -8.83 16.44 -1.49
CA ILE A 94 -8.04 17.67 -1.39
C ILE A 94 -7.48 18.17 -2.73
N GLY A 95 -7.88 17.53 -3.84
CA GLY A 95 -7.50 17.93 -5.19
C GLY A 95 -6.16 17.39 -5.69
N LEU A 96 -5.56 16.40 -5.02
CA LEU A 96 -4.40 15.69 -5.56
C LEU A 96 -4.88 14.69 -6.61
N PRO A 97 -4.38 14.73 -7.86
CA PRO A 97 -4.72 13.75 -8.90
C PRO A 97 -3.94 12.44 -8.67
N ALA A 98 -4.24 11.78 -7.56
CA ALA A 98 -3.57 10.57 -7.11
C ALA A 98 -4.18 9.31 -7.71
N GLU A 99 -3.36 8.27 -7.82
CA GLU A 99 -3.78 6.93 -8.22
C GLU A 99 -3.17 5.86 -7.29
N PRO A 100 -3.79 4.68 -7.16
CA PRO A 100 -3.23 3.60 -6.36
C PRO A 100 -2.05 2.95 -7.08
N LEU A 101 -1.08 2.43 -6.31
CA LEU A 101 -0.05 1.55 -6.85
C LEU A 101 -0.67 0.18 -7.16
N ARG A 102 -0.70 -0.20 -8.44
CA ARG A 102 -1.14 -1.52 -8.92
C ARG A 102 0.03 -2.49 -9.05
#